data_AF-A0A7L1PMY9-F1
#
_entry.id   AF-A0A7L1PMY9-F1
#
_cell.length_a   1.000
_cell.length_b   1.000
_cell.length_c   1.000
_cell.angle_alpha   90.00
_cell.angle_beta   90.00
_cell.angle_gamma   90.00
#
_symmetry.space_group_name_H-M   'P 1'
#
loop_
_entity.id
_entity.type
_entity.pdbx_description
1 polymer ?
#
loop_
_entity_poly.entity_id
_entity_poly.type
_entity_poly.pdbx_seq_one_letter_code
_entity_poly.pdbx_strand_id
1 'polypeptide(L)' 'PYKWLPVYNPEVVLAYRGKKRQEAPPHIFSISDNAYQFMLTDRENQSILIT' A
#
# COMPACT_ATOMS: atom_id res chain seq x y z
N PRO A 1 -4.46 -10.30 13.09
CA PRO A 1 -4.15 -11.70 13.52
C PRO A 1 -3.53 -11.82 14.92
N TYR A 2 -3.51 -10.75 15.74
CA TYR A 2 -2.83 -10.70 17.05
C TYR A 2 -1.46 -11.42 17.09
N LYS A 3 -0.74 -11.41 15.97
CA LYS A 3 0.50 -12.15 15.74
C LYS A 3 1.40 -11.31 14.84
N TRP A 4 2.69 -11.33 15.14
CA TRP A 4 3.72 -10.77 14.29
C TRP A 4 3.88 -11.61 13.03
N LEU A 5 3.65 -10.99 11.88
CA LEU A 5 3.83 -11.61 10.58
C LEU A 5 5.07 -11.00 9.91
N PRO A 6 5.92 -11.79 9.24
CA PRO A 6 7.11 -11.30 8.55
C PRO A 6 6.78 -10.58 7.22
N VAL A 7 5.61 -9.95 7.13
CA VAL A 7 5.10 -9.29 5.92
C VAL A 7 5.37 -7.77 5.90
N TYR A 8 6.00 -7.26 6.96
CA TYR A 8 6.31 -5.83 7.12
C TYR A 8 7.79 -5.50 6.92
N ASN A 9 8.57 -6.43 6.35
CA ASN A 9 9.99 -6.25 6.10
C ASN A 9 10.24 -5.33 4.88
N PRO A 10 11.43 -4.69 4.77
CA PRO A 10 11.78 -3.84 3.64
C PRO A 10 11.68 -4.53 2.27
N GLU A 11 12.01 -5.82 2.21
CA GLU A 11 11.88 -6.65 1.01
C GLU A 11 10.44 -6.68 0.48
N VAL A 12 9.47 -6.77 1.41
CA VAL A 12 8.05 -6.77 1.08
C VAL A 12 7.63 -5.37 0.61
N VAL A 13 8.12 -4.30 1.24
CA VAL A 13 7.86 -2.92 0.78
C VAL A 13 8.30 -2.73 -0.67
N LEU A 14 9.50 -3.20 -1.02
CA LEU A 14 10.04 -3.12 -2.38
C LEU A 14 9.20 -3.92 -3.37
N ALA A 15 8.64 -5.05 -2.96
CA ALA A 15 7.78 -5.87 -3.81
C ALA A 15 6.44 -5.19 -4.18
N TYR A 16 5.95 -4.24 -3.37
CA TYR A 16 4.68 -3.54 -3.59
C TYR A 16 4.82 -2.17 -4.26
N ARG A 17 6.01 -1.57 -4.26
CA ARG A 17 6.24 -0.22 -4.79
C ARG A 17 5.95 -0.16 -6.30
N GLY A 18 5.05 0.72 -6.72
CA GLY A 18 4.72 0.94 -8.14
C GLY A 18 3.99 -0.22 -8.80
N LYS A 19 3.49 -1.20 -8.03
CA LYS A 19 2.73 -2.34 -8.54
C LYS A 19 1.24 -2.03 -8.57
N LYS A 20 0.59 -2.40 -9.67
CA LYS A 20 -0.88 -2.36 -9.75
C LYS A 20 -1.47 -3.36 -8.76
N ARG A 21 -2.66 -3.06 -8.25
CA ARG A 21 -3.40 -3.93 -7.31
C ARG A 21 -3.61 -5.37 -7.82
N GLN A 22 -3.64 -5.59 -9.13
CA GLN A 22 -3.79 -6.91 -9.75
C GLN A 22 -2.47 -7.70 -9.81
N GLU A 23 -1.32 -7.04 -9.68
CA GLU A 23 0.00 -7.64 -9.85
C GLU A 23 0.59 -8.18 -8.54
N ALA A 24 0.00 -7.82 -7.40
CA ALA A 24 0.47 -8.24 -6.08
C ALA A 24 -0.72 -8.61 -5.17
N PRO A 25 -0.54 -9.54 -4.21
CA PRO A 25 -1.59 -9.90 -3.26
C PRO A 25 -2.10 -8.69 -2.46
N PRO A 26 -3.33 -8.74 -1.90
CA PRO A 26 -3.84 -7.65 -1.07
C PRO A 26 -2.92 -7.37 0.14
N HIS A 27 -2.40 -6.15 0.21
CA HIS A 27 -1.53 -5.70 1.29
C HIS A 27 -1.67 -4.19 1.54
N ILE A 28 -1.44 -3.74 2.77
CA ILE A 28 -1.56 -2.32 3.14
C ILE A 28 -0.63 -1.41 2.32
N PHE A 29 0.55 -1.91 1.93
CA PHE A 29 1.49 -1.18 1.08
C PHE A 29 0.90 -0.85 -0.30
N SER A 30 0.07 -1.75 -0.87
CA SER A 30 -0.63 -1.46 -2.13
C SER A 30 -1.67 -0.35 -1.94
N ILE A 31 -2.36 -0.28 -0.80
CA ILE A 31 -3.33 0.77 -0.50
C ILE A 31 -2.62 2.12 -0.38
N SER A 32 -1.53 2.17 0.38
CA SER A 32 -0.74 3.39 0.58
C SER A 32 -0.10 3.89 -0.72
N ASP A 33 0.46 3.00 -1.54
CA ASP A 33 1.07 3.38 -2.82
C ASP A 33 0.03 3.95 -3.79
N ASN A 34 -1.16 3.32 -3.90
CA ASN A 34 -2.24 3.83 -4.73
C ASN A 34 -2.74 5.21 -4.26
N ALA A 35 -2.96 5.40 -2.96
CA ALA A 35 -3.38 6.69 -2.41
C ALA A 35 -2.33 7.78 -2.69
N TYR A 36 -1.04 7.44 -2.58
CA TYR A 36 0.05 8.36 -2.90
C TYR A 36 0.09 8.72 -4.40
N GLN A 37 -0.05 7.73 -5.29
CA GLN A 37 -0.11 7.97 -6.74
C GLN A 37 -1.29 8.89 -7.10
N PHE A 38 -2.49 8.62 -6.59
CA PHE A 38 -3.66 9.48 -6.84
C PHE A 38 -3.47 10.90 -6.27
N MET A 39 -2.91 11.04 -5.08
CA MET A 39 -2.57 12.36 -4.53
C MET A 39 -1.62 13.15 -5.45
N LEU A 40 -0.64 12.49 -6.08
CA LEU A 40 0.30 13.13 -7.00
C LEU A 40 -0.33 13.44 -8.37
N THR A 41 -1.17 12.55 -8.89
CA THR A 41 -1.84 12.69 -10.20
C THR A 41 -2.96 13.71 -10.15
N ASP A 42 -3.87 13.57 -9.18
CA ASP A 42 -5.11 14.35 -9.09
C ASP A 42 -4.91 15.65 -8.30
N ARG A 43 -3.79 15.77 -7.56
CA ARG A 43 -3.45 16.93 -6.71
C ARG A 43 -4.47 17.20 -5.60
N GLU A 44 -5.15 16.15 -5.14
CA GLU A 44 -6.12 16.20 -4.06
C GLU A 44 -5.65 15.42 -2.83
N ASN A 45 -5.91 15.96 -1.64
CA ASN A 45 -5.55 15.34 -0.36
C ASN A 45 -6.36 14.05 -0.14
N GLN A 46 -5.69 13.01 0.36
CA GLN A 46 -6.30 11.70 0.62
C GLN A 46 -6.38 11.40 2.12
N SER A 47 -7.36 10.60 2.53
CA SER A 47 -7.47 10.07 3.90
C SER A 47 -7.72 8.56 3.87
N ILE A 48 -7.22 7.85 4.88
CA ILE A 48 -7.44 6.40 5.06
C ILE A 48 -8.11 6.21 6.43
N LEU A 49 -9.35 5.74 6.41
CA LEU A 49 -10.09 5.38 7.61
C LEU A 49 -9.96 3.88 7.87
N ILE A 50 -9.52 3.51 9.08
CA ILE A 50 -9.47 2.11 9.53
C ILE A 50 -10.57 1.93 10.57
N THR A 51 -11.50 1.01 10.30
CA THR A 51 -12.63 0.66 11.18
C THR A 51 -12.62 -0.82 11.52
#